data_AF-A0A962CDC8-F1
#
_entry.id   AF-A0A962CDC8-F1
#
_cell.length_a   1.000
_cell.length_b   1.000
_cell.length_c   1.000
_cell.angle_alpha   90.00
_cell.angle_beta   90.00
_cell.angle_gamma   90.00
#
_symmetry.space_group_name_H-M   'P 1'
#
loop_
_entity.id
_entity.type
_entity.pdbx_description
1 polymer ?
#
loop_
_entity_poly.entity_id
_entity_poly.type
_entity_poly.pdbx_seq_one_letter_code
_entity_poly.pdbx_strand_id
1 'polypeptide(L)'
;GVESLVDERIYEATPAALIQVLEEHDDADCVLLVGHNPGLETLVALLTDGTSDHGRGMPPGAIAWLHLDGDAAIEPGAASLRHFWWP
;
A
#
# COMPACT_ATOMS: atom_id res chain seq x y z
N GLY A 1 -5.88 -7.31 20.06
CA GLY A 1 -5.67 -5.86 19.89
C GLY A 1 -5.04 -5.65 18.54
N VAL A 2 -5.12 -4.46 17.97
CA VAL A 2 -4.31 -4.14 16.78
C VAL A 2 -2.89 -3.90 17.26
N GLU A 3 -1.92 -4.63 16.72
CA GLU A 3 -0.52 -4.35 16.95
C GLU A 3 -0.11 -3.14 16.10
N SER A 4 0.66 -2.24 16.69
CA SER A 4 1.15 -1.04 16.01
C SER A 4 2.66 -0.99 16.08
N LEU A 5 3.30 -0.90 14.93
CA LEU A 5 4.72 -0.68 14.79
C LEU A 5 4.94 0.68 14.11
N VAL A 6 5.89 1.46 14.63
CA VAL A 6 6.37 2.68 13.97
C VAL A 6 7.65 2.33 13.24
N ASP A 7 7.67 2.57 11.93
CA ASP A 7 8.82 2.32 11.07
C ASP A 7 9.24 3.61 10.36
N GLU A 8 10.46 4.05 10.62
CA GLU A 8 11.03 5.26 10.01
C GLU A 8 11.17 5.14 8.49
N ARG A 9 11.28 3.91 7.96
CA ARG A 9 11.39 3.65 6.51
C ARG A 9 10.16 4.05 5.73
N ILE A 10 9.01 4.24 6.39
CA ILE A 10 7.75 4.65 5.76
C ILE A 10 7.75 6.15 5.42
N TYR A 11 8.53 6.96 6.13
CA TYR A 11 8.57 8.40 5.92
C TYR A 11 9.27 8.75 4.59
N GLU A 12 8.56 9.50 3.72
CA GLU A 12 9.04 9.87 2.37
C GLU A 12 9.52 8.66 1.52
N ALA A 13 8.94 7.49 1.79
CA ALA A 13 9.33 6.25 1.15
C ALA A 13 9.01 6.20 -0.34
N THR A 14 9.86 5.50 -1.09
CA THR A 14 9.52 5.05 -2.44
C THR A 14 8.55 3.87 -2.39
N PRO A 15 7.75 3.61 -3.44
CA PRO A 15 6.90 2.42 -3.50
C PRO A 15 7.65 1.12 -3.25
N ALA A 16 8.86 0.98 -3.80
CA ALA A 16 9.70 -0.20 -3.60
C ALA A 16 10.09 -0.38 -2.12
N ALA A 17 10.41 0.71 -1.41
CA ALA A 17 10.69 0.64 0.02
C ALA A 17 9.46 0.26 0.84
N LEU A 18 8.27 0.75 0.44
CA LEU A 18 7.01 0.37 1.10
C LEU A 18 6.66 -1.11 0.86
N ILE A 19 6.92 -1.64 -0.33
CA ILE A 19 6.76 -3.08 -0.62
C ILE A 19 7.66 -3.90 0.31
N GLN A 20 8.94 -3.54 0.46
CA GLN A 20 9.86 -4.23 1.36
C GLN A 20 9.36 -4.25 2.81
N VAL A 21 8.79 -3.13 3.29
CA VAL A 21 8.17 -3.07 4.62
C VAL A 21 6.96 -4.01 4.71
N LEU A 22 6.11 -4.07 3.67
CA LEU A 22 4.95 -4.96 3.64
C LEU A 22 5.34 -6.45 3.58
N GLU A 23 6.40 -6.79 2.85
CA GLU A 23 6.91 -8.17 2.74
C GLU A 23 7.41 -8.72 4.08
N GLU A 24 7.89 -7.86 4.99
CA GLU A 24 8.26 -8.26 6.35
C GLU A 24 7.05 -8.61 7.25
N HIS A 25 5.83 -8.42 6.74
CA HIS A 25 4.56 -8.69 7.41
C HIS A 25 3.66 -9.63 6.58
N ASP A 26 4.25 -10.50 5.76
CA ASP A 26 3.53 -11.46 4.91
C ASP A 26 2.78 -12.56 5.69
N ASP A 27 3.08 -12.72 6.98
CA ASP A 27 2.41 -13.63 7.91
C ASP A 27 1.09 -13.07 8.47
N ALA A 28 0.80 -11.78 8.24
CA ALA A 28 -0.41 -11.12 8.70
C ALA A 28 -1.54 -11.21 7.66
N ASP A 29 -2.74 -11.61 8.10
CA ASP A 29 -3.94 -11.65 7.23
C ASP A 29 -4.33 -10.27 6.66
N CYS A 30 -3.95 -9.18 7.36
CA CYS A 30 -4.30 -7.82 6.99
C CYS A 30 -3.35 -6.80 7.62
N VAL A 31 -2.77 -5.92 6.79
CA VAL A 31 -1.86 -4.84 7.21
C VAL A 31 -2.49 -3.48 6.89
N LEU A 32 -2.46 -2.56 7.85
CA LEU A 32 -2.76 -1.15 7.64
C LEU A 32 -1.46 -0.34 7.58
N LEU A 33 -1.10 0.08 6.37
CA LEU A 33 0.03 0.98 6.15
C LEU A 33 -0.42 2.45 6.21
N VAL A 34 0.18 3.23 7.12
CA VAL A 34 -0.10 4.67 7.27
C VAL A 34 1.17 5.46 6.94
N GLY A 35 1.10 6.33 5.94
CA GLY A 35 2.26 7.05 5.42
C GLY A 35 1.89 8.31 4.64
N HIS A 36 2.82 8.77 3.80
CA HIS A 36 2.69 10.04 3.06
C HIS A 36 2.59 9.83 1.55
N ASN A 37 1.93 10.78 0.88
CA ASN A 37 2.02 10.92 -0.57
C ASN A 37 3.30 11.67 -0.96
N PRO A 38 3.85 11.42 -2.16
CA PRO A 38 3.31 10.59 -3.24
C PRO A 38 3.54 9.08 -3.08
N GLY A 39 4.24 8.64 -2.02
CA GLY A 39 4.58 7.23 -1.81
C GLY A 39 3.37 6.30 -1.80
N LEU A 40 2.33 6.63 -1.02
CA LEU A 40 1.11 5.81 -0.94
C LEU A 40 0.31 5.78 -2.24
N GLU A 41 0.02 6.92 -2.86
CA GLU A 41 -0.73 6.93 -4.13
C GLU A 41 -0.01 6.18 -5.25
N THR A 42 1.32 6.26 -5.27
CA THR A 42 2.14 5.56 -6.26
C THR A 42 2.17 4.05 -5.97
N LEU A 43 2.25 3.65 -4.68
CA LEU A 43 2.16 2.24 -4.28
C LEU A 43 0.81 1.64 -4.68
N VAL A 44 -0.30 2.34 -4.43
CA VAL A 44 -1.64 1.87 -4.82
C VAL A 44 -1.71 1.66 -6.32
N ALA A 45 -1.32 2.65 -7.13
CA ALA A 45 -1.31 2.52 -8.59
C ALA A 45 -0.41 1.36 -9.06
N LEU A 46 0.77 1.20 -8.45
CA LEU A 46 1.69 0.13 -8.81
C LEU A 46 1.10 -1.26 -8.53
N LEU A 47 0.51 -1.45 -7.34
CA LEU A 47 -0.06 -2.74 -6.94
C LEU A 47 -1.35 -3.08 -7.69
N THR A 48 -2.15 -2.09 -8.12
CA THR A 48 -3.40 -2.33 -8.84
C THR A 48 -3.25 -2.38 -10.35
N ASP A 49 -2.49 -1.45 -10.92
CA ASP A 49 -2.42 -1.22 -12.36
C ASP A 49 -1.10 -1.77 -12.95
N GLY A 50 -0.17 -2.23 -12.10
CA GLY A 50 1.16 -2.69 -12.51
C GLY A 50 2.11 -1.54 -12.89
N THR A 51 1.69 -0.29 -12.71
CA THR A 51 2.45 0.91 -13.13
C THR A 51 2.22 2.07 -12.18
N SER A 52 3.26 2.87 -11.96
CA SER A 52 3.24 4.09 -11.16
C SER A 52 2.59 5.29 -11.86
N ASP A 53 2.38 5.23 -13.18
CA ASP A 53 2.08 6.41 -14.00
C ASP A 53 0.59 6.81 -14.00
N HIS A 54 -0.28 5.96 -13.46
CA HIS A 54 -1.74 6.11 -13.53
C HIS A 54 -2.39 6.53 -12.21
N GLY A 55 -1.60 6.92 -11.20
CA GLY A 55 -2.11 7.39 -9.92
C GLY A 55 -3.06 8.58 -10.09
N ARG A 56 -4.33 8.41 -9.70
CA ARG A 56 -5.35 9.48 -9.77
C ARG A 56 -5.34 10.43 -8.57
N GLY A 57 -4.36 10.29 -7.69
CA GLY A 57 -4.20 11.05 -6.46
C GLY A 57 -4.92 10.42 -5.26
N MET A 58 -4.33 10.54 -4.08
CA MET A 58 -5.01 10.25 -2.81
C MET A 58 -5.11 11.51 -1.94
N PRO A 59 -6.30 11.97 -1.53
CA PRO A 59 -6.39 13.10 -0.60
C PRO A 59 -5.85 12.70 0.79
N PRO A 60 -5.38 13.65 1.61
CA PRO A 60 -4.99 13.38 2.99
C PRO A 60 -6.12 12.70 3.78
N GLY A 61 -5.80 11.61 4.48
CA GLY A 61 -6.77 10.83 5.24
C GLY A 61 -7.60 9.84 4.40
N ALA A 62 -7.29 9.69 3.10
CA ALA A 62 -7.89 8.64 2.28
C ALA A 62 -7.42 7.24 2.69
N ILE A 63 -8.28 6.25 2.47
CA ILE A 63 -8.01 4.83 2.66
C ILE A 63 -8.26 4.12 1.33
N ALA A 64 -7.23 3.43 0.83
CA ALA A 64 -7.35 2.46 -0.26
C ALA A 64 -7.27 1.06 0.34
N TRP A 65 -8.35 0.29 0.24
CA TRP A 65 -8.38 -1.10 0.68
C TRP A 65 -8.09 -2.01 -0.52
N LEU A 66 -6.91 -2.63 -0.50
CA LEU A 66 -6.45 -3.57 -1.51
C LEU A 66 -6.67 -5.01 -1.06
N HIS A 67 -6.95 -5.89 -2.01
CA HIS A 67 -6.93 -7.34 -1.82
C HIS A 67 -5.82 -7.93 -2.68
N LEU A 68 -4.88 -8.65 -2.07
CA LEU A 68 -3.89 -9.43 -2.81
C LEU A 68 -4.50 -10.76 -3.27
N ASP A 69 -4.17 -11.15 -4.49
CA ASP A 69 -4.74 -12.35 -5.10
C ASP A 69 -4.08 -13.63 -4.56
N GLY A 70 -4.73 -14.29 -3.59
CA GLY A 70 -4.23 -15.55 -3.03
C GLY A 70 -2.88 -15.39 -2.33
N ASP A 71 -1.95 -16.32 -2.57
CA ASP A 71 -0.58 -16.29 -2.02
C ASP A 71 0.38 -15.49 -2.93
N ALA A 72 -0.12 -14.49 -3.66
CA ALA A 72 0.71 -13.67 -4.54
C ALA A 72 1.72 -12.84 -3.73
N ALA A 73 2.93 -12.73 -4.26
CA ALA A 73 3.92 -11.78 -3.76
C ALA A 73 3.41 -10.35 -3.90
N ILE A 74 3.91 -9.45 -3.06
CA ILE A 74 3.53 -8.03 -3.05
C ILE A 74 4.26 -7.31 -4.19
N GLU A 75 3.84 -7.57 -5.42
CA GLU A 75 4.47 -7.09 -6.65
C GLU A 75 3.53 -6.22 -7.49
N PRO A 76 4.04 -5.48 -8.49
CA PRO A 76 3.19 -4.67 -9.37
C PRO A 76 2.06 -5.49 -10.02
N GLY A 77 0.82 -5.00 -9.90
CA GLY A 77 -0.38 -5.65 -10.45
C GLY A 77 -0.89 -6.86 -9.66
N ALA A 78 -0.34 -7.15 -8.48
CA ALA A 78 -0.72 -8.30 -7.66
C ALA A 78 -1.98 -8.08 -6.79
N ALA A 79 -2.58 -6.87 -6.84
CA ALA A 79 -3.70 -6.52 -5.98
C ALA A 79 -4.87 -5.90 -6.74
N SER A 80 -6.08 -6.05 -6.18
CA SER A 80 -7.29 -5.38 -6.65
C SER A 80 -7.77 -4.36 -5.62
N LEU A 81 -8.14 -3.15 -6.08
CA LEU A 81 -8.77 -2.13 -5.23
C LEU A 81 -10.21 -2.53 -4.92
N ARG A 82 -10.51 -2.79 -3.65
CA ARG A 82 -11.85 -3.17 -3.18
C ARG A 82 -12.69 -1.94 -2.85
N HIS A 83 -12.10 -1.00 -2.11
CA HIS A 83 -12.75 0.23 -1.69
C HIS A 83 -11.76 1.39 -1.65
N PHE A 84 -12.25 2.58 -1.98
CA PHE A 84 -11.53 3.83 -1.82
C PHE A 84 -12.43 4.83 -1.12
N TRP A 85 -11.98 5.37 0.00
CA TRP A 85 -12.77 6.26 0.85
C TRP A 85 -11.93 7.45 1.31
N TRP A 86 -12.58 8.60 1.48
CA TRP A 86 -12.04 9.80 2.11
C TRP A 86 -13.19 10.62 2.73
N PRO A 87 -12.92 11.43 3.76
CA PRO A 87 -13.92 12.25 4.45
C PRO A 87 -14.32 13.52 3.69
#